data_AF-A0A2V6XBD6-F1
#
_entry.id   AF-A0A2V6XBD6-F1
#
_cell.length_a   1.000
_cell.length_b   1.000
_cell.length_c   1.000
_cell.angle_alpha   90.00
_cell.angle_beta   90.00
_cell.angle_gamma   90.00
#
_symmetry.space_group_name_H-M   'P 1'
#
loop_
_entity.id
_entity.type
_entity.pdbx_description
1 polymer ?
#
loop_
_entity_poly.entity_id
_entity_poly.type
_entity_poly.pdbx_seq_one_letter_code
_entity_poly.pdbx_strand_id
1 'polypeptide(L)'
;MNLSRRDLLRLGGAALADASLVPSVAPAQTPKRGGTLAIRTWDPPHFDPFQTISYKTHIALSFTHSRLLKHKAGPGVVPGTFPIEGDLAESWTQPSETTYVFKLRKGVRWHNKPPVNGRELTADDVVFSVNHFLTAKGNANAYMLRAVEKVEAFDRSTVK
;
A
#
# COMPACT_ATOMS: atom_id res chain seq x y z
N MET A 1 50.69 7.88 -16.87
CA MET A 1 49.95 7.55 -18.10
C MET A 1 48.56 8.15 -17.94
N ASN A 2 48.26 9.27 -18.62
CA ASN A 2 47.02 10.01 -18.43
C ASN A 2 45.97 9.54 -19.44
N LEU A 3 45.02 8.71 -18.99
CA LEU A 3 43.89 8.29 -19.81
C LEU A 3 42.84 9.40 -19.82
N SER A 4 42.46 9.89 -21.00
CA SER A 4 41.42 10.89 -21.14
C SER A 4 40.02 10.24 -21.08
N ARG A 5 38.99 11.03 -20.75
CA ARG A 5 37.58 10.57 -20.80
C ARG A 5 37.19 9.98 -22.16
N ARG A 6 37.80 10.43 -23.25
CA ARG A 6 37.56 9.89 -24.60
C ARG A 6 38.18 8.51 -24.78
N ASP A 7 39.34 8.26 -24.18
CA ASP A 7 39.99 6.94 -24.23
C ASP A 7 39.19 5.91 -23.43
N LEU A 8 38.63 6.34 -22.31
CA LEU A 8 37.76 5.54 -21.45
C LEU A 8 36.44 5.15 -22.15
N LEU A 9 35.85 6.07 -22.93
CA LEU A 9 34.66 5.78 -23.74
C LEU A 9 34.94 4.88 -24.93
N ARG A 10 36.12 4.99 -25.56
CA ARG A 10 36.52 4.10 -26.66
C ARG A 10 36.82 2.68 -26.18
N LEU A 11 37.45 2.54 -25.02
CA LEU A 11 37.68 1.24 -24.38
C LEU A 11 36.37 0.59 -23.90
N GLY A 12 35.38 1.38 -23.47
CA GLY A 12 34.05 0.87 -23.10
C GLY A 12 33.25 0.32 -24.29
N GLY A 13 33.48 0.79 -25.51
CA GLY A 13 32.77 0.36 -26.71
C GLY A 13 33.18 -1.01 -27.26
N ALA A 14 34.40 -1.47 -26.96
CA ALA A 14 34.94 -2.73 -27.49
C ALA A 14 34.62 -3.97 -26.62
N ALA A 15 34.04 -3.79 -25.42
CA ALA A 15 33.69 -4.90 -24.53
C ALA A 15 32.22 -5.34 -24.62
N LEU A 16 31.41 -4.71 -25.48
CA LEU A 16 29.95 -4.95 -25.54
C LEU A 16 29.52 -5.97 -26.62
N ALA A 17 30.46 -6.56 -27.36
CA ALA A 17 30.11 -7.37 -28.54
C ALA A 17 29.87 -8.87 -28.27
N ASP A 18 30.04 -9.38 -27.05
CA ASP A 18 29.93 -10.83 -26.79
C ASP A 18 29.21 -11.21 -25.49
N ALA A 19 28.36 -10.32 -24.98
CA ALA A 19 27.37 -10.70 -23.97
C ALA A 19 26.10 -11.14 -24.69
N SER A 20 26.03 -12.43 -25.03
CA SER A 20 24.75 -13.09 -25.23
C SER A 20 23.85 -12.76 -24.03
N LEU A 21 22.83 -11.94 -24.28
CA LEU A 21 21.81 -11.58 -23.30
C LEU A 21 20.91 -12.80 -23.05
N VAL A 22 21.48 -13.86 -22.49
CA VAL A 22 20.68 -14.87 -21.83
C VAL A 22 20.11 -14.17 -20.59
N PRO A 23 18.77 -14.05 -20.44
CA PRO A 23 18.19 -13.48 -19.24
C PRO A 23 18.59 -14.37 -18.05
N SER A 24 19.67 -13.99 -17.38
CA SER A 24 20.07 -14.55 -16.11
C SER A 24 19.03 -14.09 -15.09
N VAL A 25 18.30 -15.06 -14.52
CA VAL A 25 17.50 -14.81 -13.33
C VAL A 25 18.49 -14.50 -12.21
N ALA A 26 18.73 -13.22 -11.98
CA ALA A 26 19.57 -12.79 -10.87
C ALA A 26 18.95 -13.33 -9.57
N PRO A 27 19.72 -14.02 -8.70
CA PRO A 27 19.20 -14.49 -7.43
C PRO A 27 18.64 -13.32 -6.63
N ALA A 28 17.46 -13.54 -6.05
CA ALA A 28 16.78 -12.54 -5.24
C ALA A 28 17.71 -12.07 -4.11
N GLN A 29 18.13 -10.81 -4.15
CA GLN A 29 18.94 -10.24 -3.09
C GLN A 29 18.11 -10.16 -1.80
N THR A 30 18.72 -10.51 -0.67
CA THR A 30 18.08 -10.29 0.64
C THR A 30 17.91 -8.79 0.86
N PRO A 31 16.69 -8.27 1.14
CA PRO A 31 16.48 -6.85 1.39
C PRO A 31 17.32 -6.37 2.57
N LYS A 32 18.13 -5.33 2.36
CA LYS A 32 18.89 -4.68 3.44
C LYS A 32 17.96 -3.72 4.20
N ARG A 33 17.79 -3.95 5.50
CA ARG A 33 17.06 -3.04 6.38
C ARG A 33 17.95 -1.87 6.82
N GLY A 34 17.35 -0.72 7.09
CA GLY A 34 18.03 0.48 7.57
C GLY A 34 18.25 1.55 6.50
N GLY A 35 18.75 2.71 6.94
CA GLY A 35 18.96 3.90 6.10
C GLY A 35 17.84 4.93 6.21
N THR A 36 17.98 6.00 5.43
CA THR A 36 17.00 7.10 5.36
C THR A 36 16.48 7.20 3.94
N LEU A 37 15.16 7.04 3.78
CA LEU A 37 14.49 7.30 2.52
C LEU A 37 14.11 8.78 2.46
N ALA A 38 14.76 9.54 1.58
CA ALA A 38 14.41 10.92 1.29
C ALA A 38 13.42 10.97 0.13
N ILE A 39 12.17 11.37 0.41
CA ILE A 39 11.12 11.54 -0.60
C ILE A 39 10.85 13.03 -0.77
N ARG A 40 10.91 13.53 -2.01
CA ARG A 40 10.47 14.89 -2.29
C ARG A 40 8.94 14.93 -2.33
N THR A 41 8.34 15.53 -1.32
CA THR A 41 6.90 15.79 -1.23
C THR A 41 6.63 17.30 -1.17
N TRP A 42 5.38 17.68 -0.92
CA TRP A 42 4.97 19.06 -0.60
C TRP A 42 4.32 19.03 0.77
N ASP A 43 4.25 20.17 1.45
CA ASP A 43 3.59 20.28 2.75
C ASP A 43 2.07 20.06 2.61
N PRO A 44 1.50 18.98 3.19
CA PRO A 44 0.08 18.74 3.11
C PRO A 44 -0.66 19.64 4.11
N PRO A 45 -1.87 20.12 3.78
CA PRO A 45 -2.66 20.95 4.70
C PRO A 45 -3.09 20.19 5.97
N HIS A 46 -3.16 18.86 5.91
CA HIS A 46 -3.49 17.95 7.01
C HIS A 46 -3.11 16.50 6.65
N PHE A 47 -3.23 15.60 7.62
CA PHE A 47 -2.99 14.15 7.46
C PHE A 47 -4.26 13.30 7.60
N ASP A 48 -5.44 13.91 7.70
CA ASP A 48 -6.70 13.16 7.69
C ASP A 48 -6.96 12.52 6.31
N PRO A 49 -6.99 11.18 6.19
CA PRO A 49 -7.23 10.49 4.93
C PRO A 49 -8.66 10.71 4.38
N PHE A 50 -9.62 11.07 5.23
CA PHE A 50 -11.02 11.28 4.84
C PHE A 50 -11.28 12.70 4.30
N GLN A 51 -10.29 13.59 4.38
CA GLN A 51 -10.41 15.00 3.96
C GLN A 51 -9.53 15.33 2.75
N THR A 52 -8.85 14.34 2.14
CA THR A 52 -7.92 14.59 1.05
C THR A 52 -8.17 13.67 -0.15
N ILE A 53 -7.97 14.20 -1.34
CA ILE A 53 -7.91 13.45 -2.61
C ILE A 53 -6.51 13.50 -3.23
N SER A 54 -5.55 14.16 -2.56
CA SER A 54 -4.20 14.37 -3.07
C SER A 54 -3.43 13.05 -3.06
N TYR A 55 -3.02 12.57 -4.23
CA TYR A 55 -2.17 11.37 -4.30
C TYR A 55 -0.85 11.56 -3.53
N LYS A 56 -0.31 12.78 -3.49
CA LYS A 56 0.95 13.07 -2.80
C LYS A 56 0.82 12.94 -1.29
N THR A 57 -0.31 13.36 -0.72
CA THR A 57 -0.62 13.15 0.70
C THR A 57 -0.79 11.66 0.99
N HIS A 58 -1.46 10.93 0.09
CA HIS A 58 -1.63 9.48 0.22
C HIS A 58 -0.33 8.68 0.16
N ILE A 59 0.74 9.16 -0.50
CA ILE A 59 2.05 8.52 -0.45
C ILE A 59 2.56 8.46 0.99
N ALA A 60 2.52 9.57 1.73
CA ALA A 60 2.96 9.61 3.12
C ALA A 60 2.06 8.75 4.03
N LEU A 61 0.75 8.82 3.82
CA LEU A 61 -0.22 8.03 4.59
C LEU A 61 -0.07 6.52 4.34
N SER A 62 0.38 6.09 3.16
CA SER A 62 0.58 4.68 2.84
C SER A 62 1.65 3.98 3.69
N PHE A 63 2.57 4.73 4.31
CA PHE A 63 3.55 4.19 5.23
C PHE A 63 3.02 3.99 6.65
N THR A 64 1.88 4.61 7.00
CA THR A 64 1.35 4.65 8.37
C THR A 64 -0.02 4.01 8.50
N HIS A 65 -0.75 3.84 7.40
CA HIS A 65 -2.11 3.30 7.39
C HIS A 65 -2.18 2.06 6.51
N SER A 66 -2.82 1.02 7.06
CA SER A 66 -3.18 -0.19 6.32
C SER A 66 -4.63 -0.13 5.84
N ARG A 67 -4.97 -1.00 4.90
CA ARG A 67 -6.30 -1.14 4.27
C ARG A 67 -6.82 -2.55 4.49
N LEU A 68 -8.09 -2.85 4.18
CA LEU A 68 -8.51 -4.26 4.10
C LEU A 68 -7.75 -5.00 3.00
N LEU A 69 -7.69 -4.39 1.82
CA LEU A 69 -7.04 -4.90 0.62
C LEU A 69 -6.04 -3.88 0.06
N LYS A 70 -5.07 -4.34 -0.71
CA LYS A 70 -4.13 -3.48 -1.44
C LYS A 70 -3.80 -4.07 -2.81
N HIS A 71 -3.23 -3.25 -3.68
CA HIS A 71 -2.59 -3.76 -4.89
C HIS A 71 -1.30 -4.47 -4.52
N LYS A 72 -1.12 -5.66 -5.07
CA LYS A 72 0.15 -6.38 -5.01
C LYS A 72 1.20 -5.57 -5.77
N ALA A 73 2.35 -5.40 -5.14
CA ALA A 73 3.50 -4.69 -5.70
C ALA A 73 4.74 -5.59 -5.70
N GLY A 74 5.65 -5.34 -6.63
CA GLY A 74 6.93 -6.04 -6.69
C GLY A 74 7.33 -6.47 -8.11
N PRO A 75 8.55 -7.00 -8.29
CA PRO A 75 9.10 -7.34 -9.59
C PRO A 75 8.33 -8.46 -10.32
N GLY A 76 7.58 -9.28 -9.59
CA GLY A 76 6.73 -10.33 -10.15
C GLY A 76 5.32 -9.88 -10.56
N VAL A 77 5.01 -8.58 -10.50
CA VAL A 77 3.70 -8.04 -10.89
C VAL A 77 3.78 -7.48 -12.29
N VAL A 78 2.97 -8.01 -13.21
CA VAL A 78 2.91 -7.53 -14.59
C VAL A 78 2.40 -6.08 -14.60
N PRO A 79 3.12 -5.13 -15.21
CA PRO A 79 2.67 -3.74 -15.30
C PRO A 79 1.26 -3.63 -15.89
N GLY A 80 0.42 -2.80 -15.28
CA GLY A 80 -0.96 -2.56 -15.74
C GLY A 80 -2.01 -3.59 -15.30
N THR A 81 -1.64 -4.67 -14.62
CA THR A 81 -2.61 -5.71 -14.18
C THR A 81 -3.27 -5.46 -12.82
N PHE A 82 -2.72 -4.55 -12.01
CA PHE A 82 -3.23 -4.13 -10.68
C PHE A 82 -3.83 -5.25 -9.79
N PRO A 83 -3.19 -6.43 -9.66
CA PRO A 83 -3.74 -7.54 -8.89
C PRO A 83 -3.93 -7.15 -7.43
N ILE A 84 -5.02 -7.60 -6.82
CA ILE A 84 -5.39 -7.28 -5.43
C ILE A 84 -4.94 -8.41 -4.49
N GLU A 85 -4.45 -8.03 -3.31
CA GLU A 85 -4.12 -8.94 -2.21
C GLU A 85 -4.62 -8.41 -0.87
N GLY A 86 -4.69 -9.29 0.13
CA GLY A 86 -5.07 -8.93 1.50
C GLY A 86 -3.99 -8.11 2.19
N ASP A 87 -4.40 -7.03 2.86
CA ASP A 87 -3.53 -6.23 3.73
C ASP A 87 -3.89 -6.50 5.19
N LEU A 88 -4.89 -5.82 5.76
CA LEU A 88 -5.48 -6.19 7.07
C LEU A 88 -6.40 -7.41 6.98
N ALA A 89 -7.03 -7.64 5.82
CA ALA A 89 -7.78 -8.86 5.60
C ALA A 89 -6.80 -10.03 5.35
N GLU A 90 -6.94 -11.10 6.13
CA GLU A 90 -6.26 -12.38 5.91
C GLU A 90 -6.91 -13.12 4.73
N SER A 91 -8.24 -13.10 4.65
CA SER A 91 -9.03 -13.66 3.56
C SER A 91 -10.36 -12.94 3.43
N TRP A 92 -11.04 -13.12 2.30
CA TRP A 92 -12.39 -12.63 2.10
C TRP A 92 -13.19 -13.57 1.19
N THR A 93 -14.51 -13.56 1.35
CA THR A 93 -15.44 -14.27 0.48
C THR A 93 -16.54 -13.33 0.01
N GLN A 94 -17.20 -13.71 -1.09
CA GLN A 94 -18.36 -13.01 -1.63
C GLN A 94 -19.53 -14.00 -1.72
N PRO A 95 -20.27 -14.24 -0.62
CA PRO A 95 -21.36 -15.22 -0.61
C PRO A 95 -22.56 -14.83 -1.50
N SER A 96 -22.68 -13.56 -1.89
CA SER A 96 -23.68 -13.09 -2.86
C SER A 96 -23.12 -11.91 -3.67
N GLU A 97 -23.81 -11.51 -4.74
CA GLU A 97 -23.38 -10.40 -5.61
C GLU A 97 -23.14 -9.08 -4.86
N THR A 98 -23.81 -8.87 -3.72
CA THR A 98 -23.78 -7.61 -2.96
C THR A 98 -23.17 -7.74 -1.57
N THR A 99 -22.71 -8.92 -1.17
CA THR A 99 -22.18 -9.16 0.18
C THR A 99 -20.73 -9.62 0.12
N TYR A 100 -19.86 -8.93 0.84
CA TYR A 100 -18.49 -9.35 1.10
C TYR A 100 -18.33 -9.71 2.57
N VAL A 101 -17.45 -10.67 2.86
CA VAL A 101 -17.10 -11.03 4.25
C VAL A 101 -15.58 -11.07 4.35
N PHE A 102 -15.01 -10.22 5.19
CA PHE A 102 -13.58 -10.09 5.42
C PHE A 102 -13.19 -10.69 6.77
N LYS A 103 -12.20 -11.59 6.78
CA LYS A 103 -11.54 -12.07 7.99
C LYS A 103 -10.27 -11.27 8.22
N LEU A 104 -10.17 -10.60 9.36
CA LEU A 104 -9.04 -9.75 9.74
C LEU A 104 -7.88 -10.59 10.29
N ARG A 105 -6.66 -10.15 9.99
CA ARG A 105 -5.44 -10.69 10.62
C ARG A 105 -5.48 -10.41 12.13
N LYS A 106 -5.17 -11.44 12.93
CA LYS A 106 -5.10 -11.33 14.39
C LYS A 106 -3.79 -10.70 14.85
N GLY A 107 -3.80 -10.05 16.02
CA GLY A 107 -2.61 -9.46 16.63
C GLY A 107 -2.10 -8.17 15.97
N VAL A 108 -2.81 -7.64 14.97
CA VAL A 108 -2.51 -6.31 14.42
C VAL A 108 -2.81 -5.27 15.48
N ARG A 109 -1.89 -4.33 15.69
CA ARG A 109 -2.01 -3.29 16.73
C ARG A 109 -1.90 -1.91 16.12
N TRP A 110 -2.66 -0.99 16.70
CA TRP A 110 -2.52 0.42 16.43
C TRP A 110 -1.17 0.95 16.93
N HIS A 111 -0.74 2.10 16.43
CA HIS A 111 0.38 2.82 17.01
C HIS A 111 0.10 3.15 18.49
N ASN A 112 1.16 3.14 19.32
CA ASN A 112 1.03 3.45 20.74
C ASN A 112 0.93 4.97 20.98
N LYS A 113 -0.20 5.55 20.56
CA LYS A 113 -0.55 6.96 20.70
C LYS A 113 -2.04 7.11 21.03
N PRO A 114 -2.45 8.10 21.82
CA PRO A 114 -3.86 8.40 22.02
C PRO A 114 -4.59 8.66 20.70
N PRO A 115 -5.88 8.27 20.58
CA PRO A 115 -6.70 7.60 21.60
C PRO A 115 -6.58 6.07 21.60
N VAL A 116 -5.89 5.48 20.62
CA VAL A 116 -5.86 4.02 20.39
C VAL A 116 -4.80 3.27 21.22
N ASN A 117 -3.78 3.96 21.73
CA ASN A 117 -2.86 3.47 22.78
C ASN A 117 -2.33 2.04 22.58
N GLY A 118 -1.99 1.65 21.35
CA GLY A 118 -1.40 0.34 21.07
C GLY A 118 -2.37 -0.85 21.19
N ARG A 119 -3.67 -0.59 21.33
CA ARG A 119 -4.68 -1.65 21.38
C ARG A 119 -4.71 -2.42 20.07
N GLU A 120 -5.19 -3.65 20.16
CA GLU A 120 -5.41 -4.48 18.99
C GLU A 120 -6.50 -3.88 18.08
N LEU A 121 -6.29 -4.01 16.77
CA LEU A 121 -7.30 -3.74 15.74
C LEU A 121 -8.48 -4.71 15.92
N THR A 122 -9.70 -4.20 15.81
CA THR A 122 -10.92 -5.02 15.76
C THR A 122 -11.76 -4.69 14.55
N ALA A 123 -12.76 -5.54 14.25
CA ALA A 123 -13.75 -5.29 13.21
C ALA A 123 -14.49 -3.96 13.40
N ASP A 124 -14.71 -3.52 14.64
CA ASP A 124 -15.33 -2.23 14.95
C ASP A 124 -14.53 -1.04 14.40
N ASP A 125 -13.21 -1.15 14.31
CA ASP A 125 -12.37 -0.10 13.73
C ASP A 125 -12.61 0.08 12.23
N VAL A 126 -12.86 -1.03 11.54
CA VAL A 126 -13.19 -1.05 10.11
C VAL A 126 -14.59 -0.46 9.90
N VAL A 127 -15.56 -0.90 10.70
CA VAL A 127 -16.93 -0.36 10.70
C VAL A 127 -16.91 1.15 10.95
N PHE A 128 -16.18 1.60 11.98
CA PHE A 128 -15.97 3.02 12.26
C PHE A 128 -15.39 3.76 11.05
N SER A 129 -14.32 3.23 10.46
CA SER A 129 -13.63 3.87 9.34
C SER A 129 -14.53 4.03 8.10
N VAL A 130 -15.33 3.01 7.77
CA VAL A 130 -16.27 3.07 6.65
C VAL A 130 -17.40 4.06 6.93
N ASN A 131 -17.99 4.02 8.13
CA ASN A 131 -19.04 4.97 8.52
C ASN A 131 -18.52 6.41 8.54
N HIS A 132 -17.31 6.62 9.05
CA HIS A 132 -16.68 7.93 9.06
C HIS A 132 -16.36 8.40 7.64
N PHE A 133 -15.88 7.51 6.75
CA PHE A 133 -15.69 7.85 5.34
C PHE A 133 -16.99 8.36 4.68
N LEU A 134 -18.12 7.69 4.93
CA LEU A 134 -19.41 8.07 4.37
C LEU A 134 -19.97 9.39 4.92
N THR A 135 -19.68 9.70 6.18
CA THR A 135 -20.35 10.79 6.93
C THR A 135 -19.46 11.99 7.22
N ALA A 136 -18.14 11.89 7.04
CA ALA A 136 -17.21 12.97 7.28
C ALA A 136 -17.56 14.19 6.41
N LYS A 137 -17.90 15.30 7.07
CA LYS A 137 -18.22 16.56 6.41
C LYS A 137 -17.06 16.99 5.51
N GLY A 138 -17.33 17.30 4.25
CA GLY A 138 -16.29 17.72 3.30
C GLY A 138 -15.50 16.59 2.65
N ASN A 139 -15.79 15.32 2.95
CA ASN A 139 -15.15 14.20 2.25
C ASN A 139 -15.62 14.14 0.78
N ALA A 140 -14.77 14.62 -0.13
CA ALA A 140 -15.03 14.61 -1.56
C ALA A 140 -15.14 13.20 -2.15
N ASN A 141 -14.59 12.17 -1.47
CA ASN A 141 -14.62 10.78 -1.93
C ASN A 141 -15.77 9.96 -1.35
N ALA A 142 -16.64 10.53 -0.50
CA ALA A 142 -17.73 9.78 0.13
C ALA A 142 -18.61 9.02 -0.88
N TYR A 143 -18.73 9.54 -2.12
CA TYR A 143 -19.46 8.89 -3.21
C TYR A 143 -18.97 7.49 -3.58
N MET A 144 -17.69 7.18 -3.34
CA MET A 144 -17.07 5.90 -3.69
C MET A 144 -17.68 4.72 -2.94
N LEU A 145 -18.24 4.95 -1.74
CA LEU A 145 -18.87 3.92 -0.91
C LEU A 145 -20.38 4.12 -0.77
N ARG A 146 -21.01 5.04 -1.50
CA ARG A 146 -22.46 5.34 -1.35
C ARG A 146 -23.38 4.16 -1.65
N ALA A 147 -22.93 3.19 -2.44
CA ALA A 147 -23.67 1.97 -2.73
C ALA A 147 -23.60 0.92 -1.61
N VAL A 148 -22.74 1.13 -0.59
CA VAL A 148 -22.67 0.26 0.58
C VAL A 148 -23.91 0.54 1.44
N GLU A 149 -24.85 -0.41 1.43
CA GLU A 149 -26.06 -0.34 2.25
C GLU A 149 -25.74 -0.45 3.74
N LYS A 150 -24.83 -1.36 4.10
CA LYS A 150 -24.48 -1.67 5.49
C LYS A 150 -23.05 -2.17 5.59
N VAL A 151 -22.42 -1.87 6.72
CA VAL A 151 -21.16 -2.46 7.18
C VAL A 151 -21.32 -2.84 8.65
N GLU A 152 -20.97 -4.08 9.01
CA GLU A 152 -21.12 -4.57 10.37
C GLU A 152 -19.97 -5.48 10.82
N ALA A 153 -19.67 -5.43 12.12
CA ALA A 153 -18.80 -6.39 12.77
C ALA A 153 -19.62 -7.64 13.10
N PHE A 154 -19.38 -8.74 12.39
CA PHE A 154 -20.02 -10.02 12.69
C PHE A 154 -19.42 -10.64 13.96
N ASP A 155 -18.11 -10.48 14.13
CA ASP A 155 -17.37 -10.76 15.36
C ASP A 155 -16.15 -9.83 15.45
N ARG A 156 -15.32 -9.98 16.50
CA ARG A 156 -14.14 -9.13 16.75
C ARG A 156 -13.16 -9.06 15.57
N SER A 157 -13.11 -10.08 14.73
CA SER A 157 -12.17 -10.25 13.61
C SER A 157 -12.86 -10.48 12.26
N THR A 158 -14.18 -10.32 12.17
CA THR A 158 -14.94 -10.54 10.93
C THR A 158 -15.80 -9.33 10.62
N VAL A 159 -15.61 -8.76 9.43
CA VAL A 159 -16.39 -7.63 8.91
C VAL A 159 -17.26 -8.14 7.76
N LYS A 160 -18.51 -7.70 7.73
CA LYS A 160 -19.46 -7.97 6.65
C LYS A 160 -19.98 -6.66 6.07
#